data_AF-A0A8I1THP5-F1
#
_entry.id   AF-A0A8I1THP5-F1
#
_cell.length_a   1.000
_cell.length_b   1.000
_cell.length_c   1.000
_cell.angle_alpha   90.00
_cell.angle_beta   90.00
_cell.angle_gamma   90.00
#
_symmetry.space_group_name_H-M   'P 1'
#
loop_
_entity.id
_entity.type
_entity.pdbx_description
1 polymer ?
#
loop_
_entity_poly.entity_id
_entity_poly.type
_entity_poly.pdbx_seq_one_letter_code
_entity_poly.pdbx_strand_id
1 'polypeptide(L)'
;ISREALAALPHVAVEFERQRAPSAVQWVHERLGRALQRAITVANYGSVPFLLVGTERISLMHARMAGMFAALLPLSIVELPVEIPRIVEVIQWRGANDADEGLMWVVDMIATLAPGLTDQA
;
A
#
# COMPACT_ATOMS: atom_id res chain seq x y z
N ILE A 1 2.91 7.90 15.64
CA ILE A 1 2.84 6.77 16.62
C ILE A 1 4.27 6.38 17.03
N SER A 2 4.56 5.94 18.27
CA SER A 2 5.91 5.49 18.64
C SER A 2 6.22 4.10 18.06
N ARG A 3 7.52 3.75 17.92
CA ARG A 3 7.91 2.40 17.44
C ARG A 3 7.41 1.29 18.36
N GLU A 4 7.38 1.54 19.66
CA GLU A 4 6.91 0.60 20.67
C GLU A 4 5.40 0.38 20.57
N ALA A 5 4.63 1.47 20.41
CA ALA A 5 3.19 1.38 20.21
C ALA A 5 2.83 0.70 18.89
N LEU A 6 3.57 0.99 17.82
CA LEU A 6 3.47 0.29 16.55
C LEU A 6 3.74 -1.21 16.72
N ALA A 7 4.72 -1.62 17.53
CA ALA A 7 4.99 -3.04 17.75
C ALA A 7 3.94 -3.76 18.62
N ALA A 8 3.33 -3.03 19.56
CA ALA A 8 2.43 -3.60 20.57
C ALA A 8 0.97 -3.71 20.11
N LEU A 9 0.50 -2.82 19.23
CA LEU A 9 -0.89 -2.79 18.82
C LEU A 9 -1.24 -3.94 17.84
N PRO A 10 -2.47 -4.47 17.87
CA PRO A 10 -2.86 -5.54 16.97
C PRO A 10 -3.01 -5.04 15.53
N HIS A 11 -2.42 -5.76 14.58
CA HIS A 11 -2.38 -5.37 13.17
C HIS A 11 -3.42 -6.12 12.33
N VAL A 12 -4.06 -5.38 11.43
CA VAL A 12 -4.65 -5.96 10.21
C VAL A 12 -3.57 -5.91 9.13
N ALA A 13 -3.01 -7.07 8.78
CA ALA A 13 -1.97 -7.21 7.79
C ALA A 13 -2.57 -7.57 6.41
N VAL A 14 -1.93 -7.08 5.35
CA VAL A 14 -2.29 -7.45 3.97
C VAL A 14 -1.19 -8.34 3.41
N GLU A 15 -1.55 -9.58 3.10
CA GLU A 15 -0.63 -10.58 2.52
C GLU A 15 -1.21 -11.10 1.21
N PHE A 16 -0.37 -11.19 0.19
CA PHE A 16 -0.75 -11.68 -1.13
C PHE A 16 -0.10 -13.04 -1.36
N GLU A 17 -0.90 -14.09 -1.52
CA GLU A 17 -0.45 -15.49 -1.56
C GLU A 17 0.54 -15.82 -2.71
N ARG A 18 0.66 -14.96 -3.73
CA ARG A 18 1.42 -15.26 -4.97
C ARG A 18 2.47 -14.23 -5.34
N GLN A 19 3.04 -13.51 -4.38
CA GLN A 19 4.11 -12.55 -4.69
C GLN A 19 5.49 -13.23 -4.58
N ARG A 20 6.35 -13.03 -5.59
CA ARG A 20 7.76 -13.48 -5.56
C ARG A 20 8.63 -12.63 -4.61
N ALA A 21 8.13 -11.48 -4.18
CA ALA A 21 8.80 -10.54 -3.27
C ALA A 21 7.78 -10.01 -2.24
N PRO A 22 8.22 -9.65 -1.03
CA PRO A 22 7.32 -9.06 -0.03
C PRO A 22 6.68 -7.78 -0.57
N SER A 23 5.42 -7.53 -0.19
CA SER A 23 4.80 -6.22 -0.45
C SER A 23 5.59 -5.12 0.28
N ALA A 24 5.48 -3.86 -0.13
CA ALA A 24 6.16 -2.76 0.57
C ALA A 24 5.81 -2.71 2.06
N VAL A 25 4.56 -3.01 2.41
CA VAL A 25 4.11 -3.17 3.79
C VAL A 25 4.83 -4.33 4.47
N GLN A 26 4.87 -5.51 3.85
CA GLN A 26 5.59 -6.66 4.41
C GLN A 26 7.09 -6.39 4.60
N TRP A 27 7.72 -5.66 3.67
CA TRP A 27 9.11 -5.20 3.80
C TRP A 27 9.29 -4.31 5.04
N VAL A 28 8.35 -3.40 5.32
CA VAL A 28 8.36 -2.56 6.52
C VAL A 28 8.20 -3.41 7.79
N HIS A 29 7.30 -4.38 7.77
CA HIS A 29 7.12 -5.33 8.88
C HIS A 29 8.43 -6.07 9.21
N GLU A 30 9.16 -6.53 8.19
CA GLU A 30 10.44 -7.23 8.36
C GLU A 30 11.54 -6.29 8.90
N ARG A 31 11.59 -5.03 8.43
CA ARG A 31 12.60 -4.04 8.81
C ARG A 31 12.40 -3.47 10.22
N LEU A 32 11.17 -3.48 10.74
CA LEU A 32 10.83 -3.01 12.09
C LEU A 32 11.37 -3.91 13.21
N GLY A 33 12.00 -5.05 12.89
CA GLY A 33 12.77 -5.88 13.81
C GLY A 33 11.95 -6.65 14.84
N ARG A 34 10.67 -6.30 15.03
CA ARG A 34 9.68 -7.06 15.79
C ARG A 34 8.57 -7.49 14.84
N ALA A 35 8.22 -8.78 14.87
CA ALA A 35 7.02 -9.27 14.21
C ALA A 35 5.82 -8.50 14.77
N LEU A 36 5.26 -7.58 13.98
CA LEU A 36 4.04 -6.86 14.35
C LEU A 36 2.97 -7.89 14.74
N GLN A 37 2.23 -7.64 15.82
CA GLN A 37 1.23 -8.58 16.31
C GLN A 37 0.07 -8.68 15.30
N ARG A 38 0.14 -9.62 14.35
CA ARG A 38 -0.92 -9.82 13.36
C ARG A 38 -2.15 -10.42 14.02
N ALA A 39 -3.21 -9.63 14.13
CA ALA A 39 -4.50 -10.09 14.63
C ALA A 39 -5.39 -10.65 13.51
N ILE A 40 -5.31 -10.05 12.32
CA ILE A 40 -6.06 -10.44 11.13
C ILE A 40 -5.15 -10.30 9.92
N THR A 41 -5.19 -11.28 9.02
CA THR A 41 -4.55 -11.20 7.70
C THR A 41 -5.61 -11.23 6.61
N VAL A 42 -5.52 -10.31 5.64
CA VAL A 42 -6.44 -10.23 4.48
C VAL A 42 -5.67 -10.22 3.16
N ALA A 43 -6.34 -10.61 2.09
CA ALA A 43 -5.76 -10.67 0.73
C ALA A 43 -5.93 -9.39 -0.09
N ASN A 44 -6.50 -8.32 0.46
CA ASN A 44 -6.70 -7.04 -0.22
C ASN A 44 -6.73 -5.87 0.76
N TYR A 45 -6.37 -4.68 0.29
CA TYR A 45 -6.40 -3.46 1.12
C TYR A 45 -7.81 -2.88 1.32
N GLY A 46 -8.77 -3.21 0.45
CA GLY A 46 -10.12 -2.64 0.50
C GLY A 46 -10.94 -3.05 1.71
N SER A 47 -10.69 -4.24 2.27
CA SER A 47 -11.37 -4.72 3.49
C SER A 47 -10.76 -4.17 4.78
N VAL A 48 -9.50 -3.74 4.77
CA VAL A 48 -8.77 -3.29 5.96
C VAL A 48 -9.52 -2.20 6.76
N PRO A 49 -10.01 -1.10 6.15
CA PRO A 49 -10.61 0.01 6.90
C PRO A 49 -11.79 -0.43 7.77
N PHE A 50 -12.61 -1.34 7.26
CA PHE A 50 -13.79 -1.85 7.96
C PHE A 50 -13.44 -2.78 9.13
N LEU A 51 -12.23 -3.33 9.14
CA LEU A 51 -11.71 -4.16 10.24
C LEU A 51 -11.03 -3.33 11.34
N LEU A 52 -10.81 -2.04 11.09
CA LEU A 52 -10.25 -1.08 12.05
C LEU A 52 -11.34 -0.35 12.84
N VAL A 53 -12.44 0.05 12.18
CA VAL A 53 -13.50 0.85 12.79
C VAL A 53 -14.05 0.19 14.05
N GLY A 54 -14.09 0.95 15.16
CA GLY A 54 -14.59 0.47 16.45
C GLY A 54 -13.63 -0.47 17.19
N THR A 55 -12.35 -0.49 16.81
CA THR A 55 -11.34 -1.38 17.41
C THR A 55 -10.05 -0.63 17.71
N GLU A 56 -9.16 -1.24 18.49
CA GLU A 56 -7.80 -0.72 18.75
C GLU A 56 -6.78 -1.21 17.71
N ARG A 57 -7.24 -1.80 16.61
CA ARG A 57 -6.35 -2.35 15.57
C ARG A 57 -5.78 -1.23 14.72
N ILE A 58 -4.58 -1.46 14.21
CA ILE A 58 -3.92 -0.57 13.25
C ILE A 58 -3.52 -1.33 11.99
N SER A 59 -3.19 -0.59 10.93
CA SER A 59 -2.68 -1.17 9.69
C SER A 59 -1.75 -0.19 8.99
N LEU A 60 -0.80 -0.75 8.22
CA LEU A 60 0.00 0.00 7.28
C LEU A 60 -0.68 -0.02 5.91
N MET A 61 -0.85 1.15 5.31
CA MET A 61 -1.59 1.32 4.06
C MET A 61 -0.96 2.40 3.20
N HIS A 62 -1.10 2.30 1.87
CA HIS A 62 -0.69 3.33 0.93
C HIS A 62 -1.38 4.67 1.27
N ALA A 63 -0.60 5.75 1.37
CA ALA A 63 -1.09 7.06 1.84
C ALA A 63 -2.35 7.56 1.10
N ARG A 64 -2.39 7.40 -0.22
CA ARG A 64 -3.55 7.80 -1.04
C ARG A 64 -4.82 7.02 -0.66
N MET A 65 -4.69 5.72 -0.44
CA MET A 65 -5.81 4.85 -0.05
C MET A 65 -6.26 5.12 1.39
N ALA A 66 -5.31 5.32 2.31
CA ALA A 66 -5.61 5.73 3.68
C ALA A 66 -6.39 7.06 3.71
N GLY A 67 -5.97 8.04 2.89
CA GLY A 67 -6.67 9.33 2.73
C GLY A 67 -8.11 9.16 2.22
N MET A 68 -8.32 8.33 1.20
CA MET A 68 -9.66 8.04 0.68
C MET A 68 -10.58 7.44 1.74
N PHE A 69 -10.11 6.47 2.52
CA PHE A 69 -10.93 5.83 3.55
C PHE A 69 -11.12 6.69 4.79
N ALA A 70 -10.13 7.49 5.20
CA ALA A 70 -10.25 8.43 6.31
C ALA A 70 -11.28 9.55 6.02
N ALA A 71 -11.51 9.86 4.74
CA ALA A 71 -12.59 10.78 4.34
C ALA A 71 -13.99 10.17 4.46
N LEU A 72 -14.11 8.84 4.53
CA LEU A 72 -15.38 8.10 4.51
C LEU A 72 -15.72 7.42 5.84
N LEU A 73 -14.70 7.11 6.63
CA LEU A 73 -14.79 6.32 7.85
C LEU A 73 -14.12 7.07 9.01
N PRO A 74 -14.50 6.80 10.27
CA PRO A 74 -13.91 7.46 11.44
C PRO A 74 -12.50 6.89 11.73
N LEU A 75 -11.57 7.13 10.81
CA LEU A 75 -10.18 6.65 10.86
C LEU A 75 -9.24 7.84 10.95
N SER A 76 -8.15 7.67 11.68
CA SER A 76 -7.08 8.66 11.79
C SER A 76 -5.81 8.12 11.13
N ILE A 77 -5.14 8.98 10.36
CA ILE A 77 -3.84 8.70 9.77
C ILE A 77 -2.78 9.23 10.74
N VAL A 78 -1.79 8.40 11.06
CA VAL A 78 -0.68 8.76 11.94
C VAL A 78 0.63 8.60 11.19
N GLU A 79 1.58 9.49 11.49
CA GLU A 79 2.93 9.38 10.93
C GLU A 79 3.65 8.15 11.48
N LEU A 80 4.29 7.44 10.56
CA LEU A 80 5.04 6.23 10.86
C LEU A 80 6.41 6.61 11.46
N PRO A 81 6.84 5.98 12.57
CA PRO A 81 8.10 6.32 13.23
C PRO A 81 9.34 5.73 12.52
N VAL A 82 9.18 5.30 11.27
CA VAL A 82 10.22 4.76 10.40
C VAL A 82 10.05 5.28 8.98
N GLU A 83 11.17 5.50 8.31
CA GLU A 83 11.16 5.79 6.88
C GLU A 83 10.87 4.50 6.10
N ILE A 84 10.03 4.63 5.07
CA ILE A 84 9.70 3.57 4.11
C ILE A 84 10.28 3.99 2.77
N PRO A 85 10.89 3.07 1.99
CA PRO A 85 11.27 3.37 0.62
C PRO A 85 10.04 3.83 -0.18
N ARG A 86 10.27 4.79 -1.07
CA ARG A 86 9.21 5.25 -1.97
C ARG A 86 8.72 4.09 -2.83
N ILE A 87 7.42 3.84 -2.79
CA ILE A 87 6.77 2.89 -3.69
C ILE A 87 6.60 3.58 -5.04
N VAL A 88 7.14 2.97 -6.09
CA VAL A 88 7.00 3.44 -7.47
C VAL A 88 6.05 2.51 -8.19
N GLU A 89 4.93 3.05 -8.65
CA GLU A 89 3.99 2.35 -9.52
C GLU A 89 4.44 2.58 -10.98
N VAL A 90 4.51 1.51 -11.76
CA VAL A 90 4.96 1.55 -13.17
C VAL A 90 3.99 0.77 -14.06
N ILE A 91 3.85 1.21 -15.31
CA ILE A 91 3.09 0.50 -16.33
C ILE A 91 4.05 -0.41 -17.10
N GLN A 92 3.70 -1.69 -17.27
CA GLN A 92 4.59 -2.68 -17.89
C GLN A 92 3.96 -3.37 -19.10
N TRP A 93 4.71 -3.25 -20.20
CA TRP A 93 4.59 -3.86 -21.52
C TRP A 93 5.16 -5.25 -21.75
N ARG A 94 4.84 -5.90 -22.86
CA ARG A 94 5.84 -6.68 -23.61
C ARG A 94 6.35 -5.81 -24.75
N GLY A 95 7.67 -5.79 -25.00
CA GLY A 95 8.23 -4.98 -26.11
C GLY A 95 7.69 -5.33 -27.50
N ALA A 96 7.17 -6.54 -27.69
CA ALA A 96 6.47 -6.91 -28.92
C ALA A 96 5.19 -6.08 -29.18
N ASN A 97 4.69 -5.37 -28.16
CA ASN A 97 3.52 -4.51 -28.22
C ASN A 97 3.87 -3.01 -28.31
N ASP A 98 5.14 -2.65 -28.52
CA ASP A 98 5.56 -1.23 -28.61
C ASP A 98 4.87 -0.48 -29.77
N ALA A 99 4.49 -1.18 -30.83
CA ALA A 99 3.79 -0.62 -31.97
C ALA A 99 2.25 -0.68 -31.86
N ASP A 100 1.71 -1.14 -30.72
CA ASP A 100 0.26 -1.23 -30.51
C ASP A 100 -0.31 0.15 -30.13
N GLU A 101 -0.94 0.81 -31.10
CA GLU A 101 -1.52 2.15 -30.92
C GLU A 101 -2.63 2.19 -29.86
N GLY A 102 -3.40 1.11 -29.71
CA GLY A 102 -4.46 1.03 -28.70
C GLY A 102 -3.90 0.94 -27.30
N LEU A 103 -2.84 0.16 -27.12
CA LEU A 103 -2.09 0.09 -25.87
C LEU A 103 -1.48 1.44 -25.52
N MET A 104 -0.81 2.11 -26.46
CA MET A 104 -0.19 3.42 -26.24
C MET A 104 -1.20 4.49 -25.90
N TRP A 105 -2.37 4.49 -26.54
CA TRP A 105 -3.46 5.38 -26.17
C TRP A 105 -3.91 5.21 -24.70
N VAL A 106 -4.02 3.97 -24.22
CA VAL A 106 -4.37 3.71 -22.80
C VAL A 106 -3.23 4.16 -21.86
N VAL A 107 -1.98 3.87 -22.21
CA VAL A 107 -0.81 4.29 -21.42
C VAL A 107 -0.76 5.82 -21.28
N ASP A 108 -0.93 6.54 -22.39
CA ASP A 108 -0.94 8.00 -22.42
C ASP A 108 -2.11 8.58 -21.61
N MET A 109 -3.29 7.95 -21.69
CA MET A 109 -4.44 8.34 -20.89
C MET A 109 -4.17 8.18 -19.39
N ILE A 110 -3.57 7.06 -18.97
CA ILE A 110 -3.21 6.83 -17.57
C ILE A 110 -2.14 7.84 -17.13
N ALA A 111 -1.11 8.08 -17.95
CA ALA A 111 -0.06 9.07 -17.68
C ALA A 111 -0.63 10.48 -17.48
N THR A 112 -1.62 10.86 -18.30
CA THR A 112 -2.29 12.16 -18.20
C THR A 112 -3.10 12.31 -16.92
N LEU A 113 -3.81 11.26 -16.50
CA LEU A 113 -4.66 11.28 -15.30
C LEU A 113 -3.87 11.09 -14.00
N ALA A 114 -2.67 10.54 -14.10
CA ALA A 114 -1.81 10.24 -12.97
C ALA A 114 -0.35 10.62 -13.27
N PRO A 115 -0.05 11.94 -13.38
CA PRO A 115 1.27 12.42 -13.80
C PRO A 115 2.43 12.00 -12.87
N GLY A 116 2.13 11.58 -11.63
CA GLY A 116 3.13 11.02 -10.71
C GLY A 116 3.56 9.57 -11.01
N LEU A 117 2.95 8.91 -12.00
CA LEU A 117 3.29 7.55 -12.45
C LEU A 117 4.30 7.50 -13.60
N THR A 118 4.57 8.64 -14.25
CA THR A 118 5.39 8.71 -15.47
C THR A 118 6.81 9.26 -15.25
N ASP A 119 7.23 9.51 -14.00
CA ASP A 119 8.62 9.83 -13.69
C ASP A 119 9.50 8.57 -13.78
N GLN A 120 9.87 8.23 -15.01
CA GLN A 120 10.99 7.38 -15.38
C GLN A 120 11.68 8.03 -16.59
N ALA A 121 12.65 8.91 -16.30
CA ALA A 121 13.72 9.30 -17.22
C ALA A 121 15.05 9.20 -16.46
#